data_AF-R6PPI1-F1
#
_entry.id   AF-R6PPI1-F1
#
_cell.length_a   1.000
_cell.length_b   1.000
_cell.length_c   1.000
_cell.angle_alpha   90.00
_cell.angle_beta   90.00
_cell.angle_gamma   90.00
#
_symmetry.space_group_name_H-M   'P 1'
#
loop_
_entity.id
_entity.type
_entity.pdbx_description
1 polymer ?
#
loop_
_entity_poly.entity_id
_entity_poly.type
_entity_poly.pdbx_seq_one_letter_code
_entity_poly.pdbx_strand_id
1 'polypeptide(L)'
;MCKYEEIEGWRLSNGKTIREINNAVHDEVERIYLEAWSKGISVPYFEGGKTFLANPDGSDDEVNFDIRTRQYTIIRQVAAPGKGKMSYLLQA
;
A
#
# COMPACT_ATOMS: atom_id res chain seq x y z
N MET A 1 -2.07 -29.96 2.73
CA MET A 1 -2.13 -28.48 2.68
C MET A 1 -1.99 -28.11 1.22
N CYS A 2 -2.98 -27.44 0.61
CA CYS A 2 -2.84 -26.97 -0.77
C CYS A 2 -1.73 -25.93 -0.85
N LYS A 3 -1.02 -25.90 -1.98
CA LYS A 3 -0.07 -24.83 -2.28
C LYS A 3 -0.83 -23.57 -2.68
N TYR A 4 -0.25 -22.40 -2.41
CA TYR A 4 -0.90 -21.13 -2.74
C TYR A 4 -1.11 -20.98 -4.26
N GLU A 5 -0.17 -21.48 -5.07
CA GLU A 5 -0.24 -21.45 -6.53
C GLU A 5 -1.41 -22.29 -7.07
N GLU A 6 -1.80 -23.34 -6.35
CA GLU A 6 -2.97 -24.17 -6.68
C GLU A 6 -4.27 -23.42 -6.35
N ILE A 7 -4.27 -22.67 -5.24
CA ILE A 7 -5.41 -21.84 -4.81
C ILE A 7 -5.60 -20.67 -5.78
N GLU A 8 -4.54 -20.04 -6.27
CA GLU A 8 -4.62 -18.94 -7.23
C GLU A 8 -5.38 -19.30 -8.51
N GLY A 9 -5.35 -20.57 -8.91
CA GLY A 9 -6.09 -21.08 -10.07
C GLY A 9 -7.59 -21.30 -9.83
N TRP A 10 -8.07 -21.22 -8.59
CA TRP A 10 -9.48 -21.45 -8.28
C TRP A 10 -10.36 -20.35 -8.84
N ARG A 11 -11.44 -20.75 -9.52
CA ARG A 11 -12.42 -19.85 -10.11
C ARG A 11 -13.55 -19.57 -9.11
N LEU A 12 -13.83 -18.30 -8.86
CA LEU A 12 -14.93 -17.85 -8.00
C LEU A 12 -16.24 -17.73 -8.79
N SER A 13 -17.34 -17.51 -8.08
CA SER A 13 -18.69 -17.38 -8.66
C SER A 13 -18.83 -16.22 -9.65
N ASN A 14 -17.96 -15.21 -9.57
CA ASN A 14 -17.88 -14.10 -10.52
C ASN A 14 -17.16 -14.47 -11.83
N GLY A 15 -16.77 -15.73 -12.01
CA GLY A 15 -16.09 -16.23 -13.20
C GLY A 15 -14.60 -15.92 -13.26
N LYS A 16 -14.04 -15.18 -12.31
CA LYS A 16 -12.60 -14.86 -12.24
C LYS A 16 -11.84 -15.85 -11.35
N THR A 17 -10.57 -16.04 -11.64
CA THR A 17 -9.63 -16.76 -10.79
C THR A 17 -9.18 -15.89 -9.62
N ILE A 18 -8.71 -16.52 -8.54
CA ILE A 18 -8.12 -15.80 -7.41
C ILE A 18 -6.93 -14.94 -7.87
N ARG A 19 -6.11 -15.44 -8.81
CA ARG A 19 -5.01 -14.66 -9.42
C ARG A 19 -5.50 -13.39 -10.11
N GLU A 20 -6.52 -13.49 -10.96
CA GLU A 20 -7.07 -12.33 -11.67
C GLU A 20 -7.63 -11.28 -10.71
N ILE A 21 -8.24 -11.72 -9.60
CA ILE A 21 -8.74 -10.81 -8.57
C ILE A 21 -7.58 -10.15 -7.83
N ASN A 22 -6.57 -10.91 -7.43
CA ASN A 22 -5.39 -10.36 -6.75
C ASN A 22 -4.65 -9.34 -7.62
N ASN A 23 -4.47 -9.62 -8.91
CA ASN A 23 -3.86 -8.68 -9.86
C ASN A 23 -4.71 -7.41 -9.99
N ALA A 24 -6.03 -7.53 -10.15
CA ALA A 24 -6.91 -6.37 -10.26
C ALA A 24 -6.93 -5.52 -8.97
N VAL A 25 -6.84 -6.16 -7.80
CA VAL A 25 -6.70 -5.47 -6.51
C VAL A 25 -5.35 -4.78 -6.42
N HIS A 26 -4.28 -5.43 -6.87
CA HIS A 26 -2.94 -4.85 -6.91
C HIS A 26 -2.92 -3.58 -7.77
N ASP A 27 -3.39 -3.66 -9.02
CA ASP A 27 -3.47 -2.51 -9.93
C ASP A 27 -4.27 -1.35 -9.34
N GLU A 28 -5.40 -1.65 -8.68
CA GLU A 28 -6.24 -0.63 -8.05
C GLU A 28 -5.56 0.02 -6.85
N VAL A 29 -4.85 -0.75 -6.03
CA VAL A 29 -4.07 -0.20 -4.91
C VAL A 29 -2.98 0.73 -5.44
N GLU A 30 -2.21 0.31 -6.44
CA GLU A 30 -1.17 1.14 -7.04
C GLU A 30 -1.73 2.45 -7.61
N ARG A 31 -2.89 2.37 -8.29
CA ARG A 31 -3.62 3.55 -8.78
C ARG A 31 -3.98 4.52 -7.66
N ILE A 32 -4.44 4.02 -6.51
CA ILE A 32 -4.78 4.85 -5.34
C ILE A 32 -3.55 5.59 -4.80
N TYR A 33 -2.40 4.92 -4.69
CA TYR A 33 -1.15 5.57 -4.26
C TYR A 33 -0.74 6.67 -5.23
N LEU A 34 -0.68 6.37 -6.53
CA LEU A 34 -0.30 7.34 -7.56
C LEU A 34 -1.27 8.55 -7.60
N GLU A 35 -2.58 8.30 -7.49
CA GLU A 35 -3.58 9.36 -7.47
C GLU A 35 -3.43 10.26 -6.24
N ALA A 36 -3.21 9.69 -5.06
CA ALA A 36 -2.99 10.45 -3.83
C ALA A 36 -1.68 11.27 -3.90
N TRP A 37 -0.60 10.67 -4.38
CA TRP A 37 0.70 11.33 -4.52
C TRP A 37 0.66 12.48 -5.54
N SER A 38 -0.10 12.34 -6.63
CA SER A 38 -0.32 13.45 -7.57
C SER A 38 -0.97 14.68 -6.93
N LYS A 39 -1.68 14.49 -5.80
CA LYS A 39 -2.33 15.54 -5.01
C LYS A 39 -1.49 15.96 -3.78
N GLY A 40 -0.26 15.43 -3.64
CA GLY A 40 0.61 15.70 -2.50
C GLY A 40 0.16 15.02 -1.19
N ILE A 41 -0.69 14.00 -1.26
CA ILE A 41 -1.26 13.33 -0.09
C ILE A 41 -0.43 12.08 0.23
N SER A 42 0.12 12.00 1.45
CA SER A 42 0.74 10.78 1.95
C SER A 42 -0.31 9.72 2.28
N VAL A 43 -0.05 8.46 1.92
CA VAL A 43 -1.01 7.36 2.10
C VAL A 43 -0.63 6.52 3.32
N PRO A 44 -1.55 6.29 4.27
CA PRO A 44 -1.26 5.47 5.43
C PRO A 44 -1.23 3.98 5.11
N TYR A 45 -0.27 3.26 5.68
CA TYR A 45 -0.25 1.79 5.70
C TYR A 45 0.12 1.25 7.09
N PHE A 46 -0.27 0.00 7.35
CA PHE A 46 -0.15 -0.62 8.68
C PHE A 46 0.69 -1.88 8.61
N GLU A 47 1.71 -1.98 9.45
CA GLU A 47 2.61 -3.13 9.48
C GLU A 47 3.17 -3.33 10.90
N GLY A 48 3.16 -4.57 11.39
CA GLY A 48 3.72 -4.90 12.71
C GLY A 48 3.09 -4.12 13.87
N GLY A 49 1.82 -3.74 13.77
CA GLY A 49 1.12 -2.93 14.79
C GLY A 49 1.47 -1.44 14.78
N LYS A 50 2.21 -0.97 13.78
CA LYS A 50 2.59 0.44 13.59
C LYS A 50 1.88 1.03 12.38
N THR A 51 1.79 2.36 12.37
CA THR A 51 1.27 3.14 11.24
C THR A 51 2.40 3.89 10.58
N PHE A 52 2.40 3.89 9.25
CA PHE A 52 3.36 4.60 8.43
C PHE A 52 2.64 5.45 7.40
N LEU A 53 3.28 6.52 6.95
CA LEU A 53 2.87 7.32 5.81
C LEU A 53 3.85 7.09 4.66
N ALA A 54 3.34 6.59 3.53
CA ALA A 54 4.08 6.55 2.29
C ALA A 54 3.94 7.89 1.58
N ASN A 55 5.06 8.63 1.49
CA ASN A 55 5.07 10.00 1.02
C ASN A 55 5.21 10.08 -0.52
N PRO A 56 4.77 11.19 -1.15
CA PRO A 56 4.85 11.37 -2.61
C PRO A 56 6.28 11.32 -3.19
N ASP A 57 7.30 11.64 -2.40
CA ASP A 57 8.71 11.53 -2.81
C ASP A 57 9.27 10.10 -2.65
N GLY A 58 8.42 9.15 -2.25
CA GLY A 58 8.77 7.77 -2.01
C GLY A 58 9.58 7.57 -0.73
N SER A 59 9.60 8.52 0.20
CA SER A 59 10.02 8.29 1.59
C SER A 59 8.90 7.66 2.41
N ASP A 60 9.24 7.08 3.56
CA ASP A 60 8.27 6.57 4.52
C ASP A 60 8.52 7.17 5.91
N ASP A 61 7.45 7.60 6.58
CA ASP A 61 7.47 8.08 7.96
C ASP A 61 6.70 7.16 8.89
N GLU A 62 7.26 6.81 10.04
CA GLU A 62 6.52 6.18 11.14
C GLU A 62 5.73 7.25 11.89
N VAL A 63 4.43 7.03 12.12
CA VAL A 63 3.55 8.01 12.73
C VAL A 63 2.73 7.44 13.89
N ASN A 64 2.43 8.30 14.86
CA ASN A 64 1.29 8.09 15.75
C ASN A 64 0.05 8.66 15.07
N PHE A 65 -0.90 7.81 14.70
CA PHE A 65 -2.16 8.22 14.06
C PHE A 65 -3.34 8.05 15.02
N ASP A 66 -4.11 9.11 15.24
CA ASP A 66 -5.38 9.04 15.97
C ASP A 66 -6.54 9.01 14.97
N ILE A 67 -7.19 7.86 14.88
CA ILE A 67 -8.32 7.65 13.97
C ILE A 67 -9.55 8.52 14.30
N ARG A 68 -9.73 8.93 15.56
CA ARG A 68 -10.90 9.71 15.99
C ARG A 68 -10.80 11.15 15.51
N THR A 69 -9.60 11.73 15.61
CA THR A 69 -9.33 13.11 15.23
C THR A 69 -8.78 13.22 13.81
N ARG A 70 -8.34 12.10 13.21
CA ARG A 70 -7.62 12.02 11.93
C ARG A 70 -6.34 12.85 11.93
N GLN A 71 -5.75 13.05 13.11
CA GLN A 71 -4.47 13.73 13.28
C GLN A 71 -3.35 12.71 13.38
N TYR A 72 -2.15 13.13 12.99
CA TYR A 72 -0.95 12.34 13.20
C TYR A 72 0.22 13.20 13.67
N THR A 73 1.15 12.53 14.35
CA THR A 73 2.46 13.07 14.68
C THR A 73 3.53 12.17 14.09
N ILE A 74 4.46 12.76 13.33
CA ILE A 74 5.62 12.04 12.81
C ILE A 74 6.55 11.67 13.97
N ILE A 75 6.86 10.38 14.09
CA ILE A 75 7.83 9.87 15.06
C ILE A 75 9.23 9.96 14.47
N ARG A 76 9.42 9.44 13.25
CA ARG A 76 10.69 9.46 12.51
C ARG A 76 10.50 9.08 11.05
N GLN A 77 11.41 9.53 10.20
CA GLN A 77 11.57 8.98 8.86
C GLN A 77 12.22 7.59 8.95
N VAL A 78 11.60 6.59 8.34
CA VAL A 78 12.09 5.20 8.33
C VAL A 78 12.69 4.81 6.98
N ALA A 79 12.37 5.55 5.92
CA ALA A 79 13.01 5.43 4.62
C ALA A 79 13.24 6.80 3.99
N ALA A 80 14.42 7.00 3.42
CA ALA A 80 14.77 8.20 2.68
C ALA A 80 13.94 8.33 1.37
N PRO A 81 13.91 9.51 0.73
CA PRO A 81 13.23 9.69 -0.55
C PRO A 81 13.65 8.63 -1.59
N GLY A 82 12.66 8.06 -2.28
CA GLY A 82 12.83 6.96 -3.24
C GLY A 82 13.21 5.60 -2.63
N LYS A 83 13.23 5.44 -1.30
CA LYS A 83 13.62 4.19 -0.61
C LYS A 83 12.49 3.55 0.21
N GLY A 84 11.31 4.17 0.24
CA GLY A 84 10.12 3.67 0.91
C GLY A 84 9.53 2.44 0.22
N LYS A 85 8.61 1.77 0.91
CA LYS A 85 8.03 0.49 0.51
C LYS A 85 7.32 0.56 -0.84
N MET A 86 6.65 1.67 -1.11
CA MET A 86 5.92 1.91 -2.36
C MET A 86 6.74 2.73 -3.36
N SER A 87 8.03 3.01 -3.10
CA SER A 87 8.85 3.87 -3.96
C SER A 87 9.08 3.28 -5.35
N TYR A 88 8.89 1.97 -5.52
CA TYR A 88 8.95 1.30 -6.82
C TYR A 88 7.92 1.87 -7.81
N LEU A 89 6.80 2.42 -7.33
CA LEU A 89 5.77 3.06 -8.15
C LEU A 89 6.26 4.35 -8.83
N LEU A 90 7.33 4.97 -8.31
CA LEU A 90 7.92 6.17 -8.91
C LEU A 90 8.85 5.87 -10.08
N GLN A 91 9.19 4.59 -10.30
CA GLN A 91 10.12 4.14 -11.35
C GLN A 91 9.38 3.56 -12.57
N ALA A 92 8.04 3.66 -12.58
CA ALA A 92 7.17 3.18 -13.65
C ALA A 92 7.15 4.12 -14.87
#